data_AF-A0A392PWX5-F1
#
_entry.id   AF-A0A392PWX5-F1
#
_cell.length_a   1.000
_cell.length_b   1.000
_cell.length_c   1.000
_cell.angle_alpha   90.00
_cell.angle_beta   90.00
_cell.angle_gamma   90.00
#
_symmetry.space_group_name_H-M   'P 1'
#
loop_
_entity.id
_entity.type
_entity.pdbx_description
1 polymer ?
#
loop_
_entity_poly.entity_id
_entity_poly.type
_entity_poly.pdbx_seq_one_letter_code
_entity_poly.pdbx_strand_id
1 'polypeptide(L)'
;MMNRTVQILADALPKIVPYVLINHREELLPLIMCAIERHPESSTRDSLTHTLFNLIKRPDEQQRRIIMDACVSLAKNVGEMRTETELL
;
A
#
# COMPACT_ATOMS: atom_id res chain seq x y z
N MET A 1 -13.94 2.05 -13.38
CA MET A 1 -12.78 1.92 -14.29
C MET A 1 -11.58 1.51 -13.46
N MET A 2 -10.91 0.40 -13.83
CA MET A 2 -9.66 -0.04 -13.20
C MET A 2 -8.64 1.10 -13.31
N ASN A 3 -8.11 1.58 -12.19
CA ASN A 3 -7.20 2.72 -12.20
C ASN A 3 -5.82 2.24 -12.70
N ARG A 4 -5.57 2.32 -14.01
CA ARG A 4 -4.35 1.80 -14.67
C ARG A 4 -3.07 2.32 -14.00
N THR A 5 -3.12 3.53 -13.46
CA THR A 5 -2.05 4.13 -12.67
C THR A 5 -1.72 3.31 -11.42
N VAL A 6 -2.72 2.82 -10.69
CA VAL A 6 -2.55 2.01 -9.47
C VAL A 6 -1.90 0.67 -9.80
N GLN A 7 -2.27 0.05 -10.92
CA GLN A 7 -1.63 -1.19 -11.39
C GLN A 7 -0.16 -0.97 -11.74
N ILE A 8 0.14 0.10 -12.50
CA ILE A 8 1.52 0.45 -12.86
C ILE A 8 2.35 0.71 -11.61
N LEU A 9 1.82 1.45 -10.63
CA LEU A 9 2.50 1.70 -9.36
C LEU A 9 2.73 0.40 -8.58
N ALA A 10 1.73 -0.48 -8.50
CA ALA A 10 1.83 -1.75 -7.81
C ALA A 10 2.92 -2.66 -8.41
N ASP A 11 3.08 -2.63 -9.73
CA ASP A 11 4.09 -3.43 -10.44
C ASP A 11 5.50 -2.81 -10.41
N ALA A 12 5.59 -1.47 -10.41
CA ALA A 12 6.86 -0.76 -10.50
C ALA A 12 7.51 -0.51 -9.14
N LEU A 13 6.73 -0.17 -8.11
CA LEU A 13 7.26 0.20 -6.79
C LEU A 13 8.13 -0.91 -6.20
N PRO A 14 7.71 -2.20 -6.13
CA PRO A 14 8.55 -3.26 -5.59
C PRO A 14 9.87 -3.47 -6.34
N LYS A 15 9.90 -3.16 -7.65
CA LYS A 15 11.10 -3.27 -8.49
C LYS A 15 12.06 -2.10 -8.28
N ILE A 16 11.54 -0.90 -7.95
CA ILE A 16 12.35 0.31 -7.77
C ILE A 16 12.89 0.40 -6.33
N VAL A 17 12.15 -0.08 -5.34
CA VAL A 17 12.51 -0.06 -3.91
C VAL A 17 13.95 -0.51 -3.61
N PRO A 18 14.49 -1.62 -4.18
CA PRO A 18 15.86 -2.04 -3.94
C PRO A 18 16.92 -1.03 -4.37
N TYR A 19 16.61 -0.20 -5.37
CA TYR A 19 17.52 0.78 -5.96
C TYR A 19 17.44 2.16 -5.30
N VAL A 20 16.42 2.41 -4.46
CA VAL A 20 16.28 3.67 -3.74
C VAL A 20 17.15 3.66 -2.48
N LEU A 21 17.97 4.72 -2.35
CA LEU A 21 18.79 4.98 -1.18
C LEU A 21 17.93 4.95 0.08
N ILE A 22 18.42 4.32 1.15
CA ILE A 22 17.67 4.11 2.39
C ILE A 22 17.07 5.41 2.93
N ASN A 23 17.80 6.53 2.83
CA ASN A 23 17.37 7.84 3.31
C ASN A 23 16.21 8.45 2.49
N HIS A 24 15.97 7.99 1.26
CA HIS A 24 14.90 8.46 0.38
C HIS A 24 13.74 7.47 0.28
N ARG A 25 13.82 6.32 0.96
CA ARG A 25 12.75 5.31 0.92
C ARG A 25 11.44 5.81 1.53
N GLU A 26 11.50 6.79 2.43
CA GLU A 26 10.31 7.44 2.98
C GLU A 26 9.47 8.18 1.93
N GLU A 27 10.05 8.59 0.80
CA GLU A 27 9.29 9.23 -0.29
C GLU A 27 8.38 8.21 -1.01
N LEU A 28 8.68 6.92 -0.91
CA LEU A 28 7.88 5.84 -1.50
C LEU A 28 6.71 5.39 -0.61
N LEU A 29 6.73 5.74 0.68
CA LEU A 29 5.67 5.41 1.65
C LEU A 29 4.26 5.82 1.15
N PRO A 30 4.00 7.10 0.81
CA PRO A 30 2.67 7.53 0.37
C PRO A 30 2.24 6.86 -0.93
N LEU A 31 3.19 6.56 -1.83
CA LEU A 31 2.90 5.89 -3.11
C LEU A 31 2.49 4.43 -2.90
N ILE A 32 3.21 3.69 -2.05
CA ILE A 32 2.89 2.30 -1.73
C ILE A 32 1.56 2.23 -0.98
N MET A 33 1.33 3.12 0.00
CA MET A 33 0.06 3.18 0.73
C MET A 33 -1.13 3.45 -0.20
N CYS A 34 -0.98 4.42 -1.10
CA CYS A 34 -1.99 4.74 -2.10
C CYS A 34 -2.28 3.56 -3.04
N ALA A 35 -1.23 2.83 -3.44
CA ALA A 35 -1.38 1.64 -4.24
C ALA A 35 -2.16 0.56 -3.48
N ILE A 36 -1.82 0.28 -2.21
CA ILE A 36 -2.52 -0.73 -1.40
C ILE A 36 -4.00 -0.36 -1.22
N GLU A 37 -4.31 0.90 -0.93
CA GLU A 37 -5.70 1.34 -0.67
C GLU A 37 -6.61 1.20 -1.89
N ARG A 38 -6.07 1.45 -3.09
CA ARG A 38 -6.86 1.51 -4.32
C ARG A 38 -6.78 0.24 -5.16
N HIS A 39 -5.91 -0.71 -4.80
CA HIS A 39 -5.75 -1.93 -5.59
C HIS A 39 -6.90 -2.91 -5.30
N PRO A 40 -7.67 -3.34 -6.31
CA PRO A 40 -8.82 -4.23 -6.10
C PRO A 40 -8.39 -5.65 -5.70
N GLU A 41 -7.25 -6.10 -6.21
CA GLU A 41 -6.72 -7.45 -5.99
C GLU A 41 -6.05 -7.58 -4.62
N SER A 42 -6.52 -8.54 -3.81
CA SER A 42 -6.00 -8.75 -2.45
C SER A 42 -4.58 -9.26 -2.44
N SER A 43 -4.25 -10.18 -3.34
CA SER A 43 -2.90 -10.75 -3.42
C SER A 43 -1.84 -9.68 -3.70
N THR A 44 -2.15 -8.70 -4.55
CA THR A 44 -1.27 -7.55 -4.81
C THR A 44 -1.16 -6.62 -3.60
N ARG A 45 -2.26 -6.34 -2.88
CA ARG A 45 -2.23 -5.55 -1.64
C ARG A 45 -1.34 -6.19 -0.60
N ASP A 46 -1.41 -7.50 -0.44
CA ASP A 46 -0.57 -8.24 0.53
C ASP A 46 0.91 -8.14 0.15
N SER A 47 1.24 -8.29 -1.14
CA SER A 47 2.61 -8.13 -1.65
C SER A 47 3.17 -6.71 -1.44
N LEU A 48 2.34 -5.69 -1.70
CA LEU A 48 2.69 -4.30 -1.46
C LEU A 48 2.83 -3.98 0.02
N THR A 49 1.97 -4.55 0.87
CA THR A 49 2.05 -4.42 2.34
C THR A 49 3.33 -5.05 2.86
N HIS A 50 3.72 -6.21 2.34
CA HIS A 50 5.00 -6.83 2.65
C HIS A 50 6.17 -5.94 2.18
N THR A 51 6.07 -5.32 1.00
CA THR A 51 7.06 -4.36 0.51
C THR A 51 7.13 -3.13 1.41
N LEU A 52 6.00 -2.59 1.87
CA LEU A 52 5.90 -1.46 2.79
C LEU A 52 6.62 -1.75 4.11
N PHE A 53 6.39 -2.92 4.72
CA PHE A 53 7.07 -3.31 5.95
C PHE A 53 8.57 -3.54 5.76
N ASN A 54 8.99 -4.00 4.58
CA ASN A 54 10.41 -4.18 4.25
C ASN A 54 11.08 -2.89 3.76
N LEU A 55 10.29 -1.87 3.40
CA LEU A 55 10.75 -0.57 2.92
C LEU A 55 11.58 0.13 3.99
N ILE A 56 11.11 0.03 5.25
CA ILE A 56 11.69 0.70 6.41
C ILE A 56 12.00 -0.36 7.46
N LYS A 57 13.28 -0.75 7.54
CA LYS A 57 13.74 -1.78 8.49
C LYS A 57 13.52 -1.41 9.97
N ARG A 58 13.39 -0.12 10.29
CA ARG A 58 13.07 0.40 11.63
C ARG A 58 12.22 1.66 11.50
N PRO A 59 10.89 1.54 11.41
CA PRO A 59 10.04 2.72 11.31
C PRO A 59 10.11 3.49 12.62
N ASP A 60 10.23 4.81 12.51
CA ASP A 60 10.10 5.74 13.64
C ASP A 60 8.64 5.80 14.12
N GLU A 61 8.38 6.56 15.18
CA GLU A 61 7.06 6.62 15.80
C GLU A 61 6.00 7.22 14.87
N GLN A 62 6.37 8.19 14.03
CA GLN A 62 5.47 8.84 13.09
C GLN A 62 5.13 7.88 11.93
N GLN A 63 6.13 7.21 11.37
CA GLN A 63 5.98 6.20 10.33
C GLN A 63 5.13 5.03 10.81
N ARG A 64 5.30 4.58 12.08
CA ARG A 64 4.42 3.55 12.67
C ARG A 64 2.97 3.98 12.74
N ARG A 65 2.69 5.22 13.16
CA ARG A 65 1.31 5.74 13.19
C ARG A 65 0.72 5.80 11.78
N ILE A 66 1.46 6.32 10.82
CA ILE A 66 1.04 6.39 9.41
C ILE A 66 0.73 5.00 8.84
N ILE A 67 1.60 4.02 9.08
CA ILE A 67 1.38 2.63 8.65
C ILE A 67 0.15 2.04 9.35
N MET A 68 -0.02 2.27 10.65
CA MET A 68 -1.14 1.75 11.43
C MET A 68 -2.48 2.37 11.02
N ASP A 69 -2.52 3.68 10.80
CA ASP A 69 -3.71 4.38 10.30
C ASP A 69 -4.09 3.91 8.89
N ALA A 70 -3.10 3.60 8.03
CA ALA A 70 -3.38 2.91 6.78
C ALA A 70 -3.93 1.51 6.99
N CYS A 71 -3.36 0.68 7.85
CA CYS A 71 -3.91 -0.64 8.13
C CYS A 71 -5.37 -0.57 8.62
N VAL A 72 -5.70 0.43 9.45
CA VAL A 72 -7.07 0.68 9.92
C VAL A 72 -7.97 1.15 8.78
N SER A 73 -7.50 2.06 7.93
CA SER A 73 -8.25 2.56 6.76
C SER A 73 -8.45 1.47 5.72
N LEU A 74 -7.45 0.61 5.52
CA LEU A 74 -7.52 -0.58 4.67
C LEU A 74 -8.54 -1.58 5.21
N ALA A 75 -8.52 -1.87 6.51
CA ALA A 75 -9.48 -2.78 7.12
C ALA A 75 -10.92 -2.25 7.00
N LYS A 76 -11.11 -0.93 7.14
CA LYS A 76 -12.41 -0.28 6.94
C LYS A 76 -12.86 -0.31 5.48
N ASN A 77 -11.99 0.08 4.55
CA ASN A 77 -12.33 0.14 3.12
C ASN A 77 -12.51 -1.26 2.52
N VAL A 78 -11.73 -2.28 2.93
CA VAL A 78 -11.95 -3.67 2.50
C VAL A 78 -13.21 -4.26 3.14
N GLY A 79 -13.56 -3.84 4.36
CA GLY A 79 -14.80 -4.22 5.04
C GLY A 79 -16.05 -3.58 4.42
N GLU A 80 -16.01 -2.30 4.07
CA GLU A 80 -17.15 -1.56 3.50
C GLU A 80 -17.32 -1.80 1.99
N MET A 81 -16.23 -1.90 1.21
CA MET A 81 -16.28 -2.11 -0.25
C MET A 81 -16.78 -3.51 -0.63
N ARG A 82 -16.87 -4.44 0.33
CA ARG A 82 -17.47 -5.77 0.13
C ARG A 82 -18.96 -5.83 0.42
N THR A 83 -19.52 -4.90 1.18
CA THR A 83 -20.95 -4.94 1.54
C THR A 83 -21.87 -4.43 0.43
N GLU A 84 -21.37 -3.63 -0.51
CA GLU A 84 -22.19 -3.11 -1.61
C GLU A 84 -22.15 -3.97 -2.89
N THR A 85 -21.16 -4.86 -3.06
CA THR A 85 -21.02 -5.65 -4.31
C THR A 85 -21.62 -7.06 -4.23
N GLU A 86 -22.15 -7.50 -3.08
CA GLU A 86 -22.85 -8.79 -2.92
C GLU A 86 -24.38 -8.66 -2.79
N LEU A 87 -24.93 -7.44 -2.89
CA LEU A 87 -26.38 -7.16 -2.77
C LEU A 87 -27.04 -6.70 -4.09
N LEU A 88 -26.43 -6.96 -5.25
CA LEU A 88 -27.04 -6.81 -6.58
C LEU A 88 -26.89 -8.08 -7.42
#